data_AF-A0A972V815-F1
#
_entry.id   AF-A0A972V815-F1
#
_cell.length_a   1.000
_cell.length_b   1.000
_cell.length_c   1.000
_cell.angle_alpha   90.00
_cell.angle_beta   90.00
_cell.angle_gamma   90.00
#
_symmetry.space_group_name_H-M   'P 1'
#
loop_
_entity.id
_entity.type
_entity.pdbx_description
1 polymer ?
#
loop_
_entity_poly.entity_id
_entity_poly.type
_entity_poly.pdbx_seq_one_letter_code
_entity_poly.pdbx_strand_id
1 'polypeptide(L)'
;MTSFTEQSHLEEALRRLEGTKDPRLKQVLSAFTKHMFAFINEVKPTEDEWMAGIQFLTETGKMCDGARQEFILFSDTFGISMLVDHHNHHAQKGATESSVLGPFYRPGAPEYANGESICQDGAGEPAVIAGQVTDAEGTPIAGAKLDVWQTAASGIYQVQDASQPDFNLCGVYTTDGDGRFEVKTVKPVSYPVPDDGPVGRLLNATGRHAFRPAHIHFIVSADGYEPVVTQLFTDDDDYLQSDVVFGVKDSLVVHYDPDGNGCRVSYDFGLQPAA
;
A
#
# COMPACT_ATOMS: atom_id res chain seq x y z
N MET A 1 34.07 -20.24 -32.10
CA MET A 1 33.29 -20.57 -30.90
C MET A 1 33.85 -19.70 -29.78
N THR A 2 33.16 -18.63 -29.40
CA THR A 2 33.51 -17.86 -28.22
C THR A 2 33.35 -18.78 -27.00
N SER A 3 34.36 -18.85 -26.13
CA SER A 3 34.27 -19.65 -24.90
C SER A 3 33.13 -19.10 -24.05
N PHE A 4 32.26 -19.98 -23.55
CA PHE A 4 31.18 -19.59 -22.66
C PHE A 4 31.76 -19.12 -21.32
N THR A 5 31.64 -17.82 -21.05
CA THR A 5 31.90 -17.22 -19.74
C THR A 5 30.68 -16.43 -19.28
N GLU A 6 30.49 -16.30 -17.97
CA GLU A 6 29.41 -15.49 -17.36
C GLU A 6 29.35 -14.08 -17.97
N GLN A 7 30.52 -13.44 -18.09
CA GLN A 7 30.66 -12.12 -18.69
C GLN A 7 30.25 -12.09 -20.17
N SER A 8 30.69 -13.08 -20.96
CA SER A 8 30.35 -13.14 -22.39
C SER A 8 28.85 -13.34 -22.63
N HIS A 9 28.16 -14.03 -21.72
CA HIS A 9 26.72 -14.28 -21.83
C HIS A 9 25.90 -13.04 -21.47
N LEU A 10 26.31 -12.30 -20.44
CA LEU A 10 25.71 -11.01 -20.11
C LEU A 10 25.86 -10.00 -21.26
N GLU A 11 27.06 -9.92 -21.85
CA GLU A 11 27.32 -9.04 -23.00
C GLU A 11 26.45 -9.38 -24.21
N GLU A 12 26.28 -10.67 -24.53
CA GLU A 12 25.36 -11.11 -25.58
C GLU A 12 23.90 -10.73 -25.27
N ALA A 13 23.43 -10.98 -24.05
CA ALA A 13 22.06 -10.66 -23.64
C ALA A 13 21.79 -9.15 -23.76
N LEU A 14 22.71 -8.30 -23.30
CA LEU A 14 22.60 -6.85 -23.41
C LEU A 14 22.63 -6.37 -24.87
N ARG A 15 23.44 -7.01 -25.73
CA ARG A 15 23.49 -6.68 -27.17
C ARG A 15 22.13 -6.89 -27.83
N ARG A 16 21.36 -7.91 -27.41
CA ARG A 16 20.00 -8.15 -27.94
C ARG A 16 19.01 -7.03 -27.63
N LEU A 17 19.30 -6.18 -26.64
CA LEU A 17 18.48 -5.03 -26.29
C LEU A 17 18.86 -3.75 -27.07
N GLU A 18 19.93 -3.78 -27.88
CA GLU A 18 20.44 -2.58 -28.55
C GLU A 18 19.44 -1.92 -29.49
N GLY A 19 18.63 -2.73 -30.19
CA GLY A 19 17.62 -2.29 -31.14
C GLY A 19 16.30 -1.82 -30.52
N THR A 20 16.18 -1.77 -29.19
CA THR A 20 14.99 -1.26 -28.50
C THR A 20 14.79 0.22 -28.82
N LYS A 21 13.66 0.57 -29.45
CA LYS A 21 13.37 1.93 -29.93
C LYS A 21 13.15 2.94 -28.81
N ASP A 22 12.46 2.53 -27.75
CA ASP A 22 12.24 3.37 -26.57
C ASP A 22 13.50 3.37 -25.68
N PRO A 23 14.18 4.52 -25.53
CA PRO A 23 15.38 4.61 -24.70
C PRO A 23 15.12 4.26 -23.23
N ARG A 24 13.94 4.57 -22.69
CA ARG A 24 13.60 4.27 -21.30
C ARG A 24 13.37 2.78 -21.10
N LEU A 25 12.61 2.14 -21.98
CA LEU A 25 12.44 0.69 -21.97
C LEU A 25 13.79 -0.03 -22.08
N LYS A 26 14.68 0.43 -22.97
CA LYS A 26 16.04 -0.11 -23.12
C LYS A 26 16.82 -0.03 -21.81
N GLN A 27 16.77 1.13 -21.13
CA GLN A 27 17.43 1.33 -19.85
C GLN A 27 16.91 0.37 -18.78
N VAL A 28 15.58 0.25 -18.64
CA VAL A 28 14.94 -0.63 -17.65
C VAL A 28 15.30 -2.10 -17.90
N LEU A 29 15.13 -2.59 -19.12
CA LEU A 29 15.44 -3.99 -19.46
C LEU A 29 16.94 -4.29 -19.29
N SER A 30 17.82 -3.36 -19.65
CA SER A 30 19.26 -3.54 -19.47
C SER A 30 19.66 -3.63 -18.01
N ALA A 31 19.06 -2.80 -17.13
CA ALA A 31 19.29 -2.87 -15.70
C ALA A 31 18.76 -4.18 -15.12
N PHE A 32 17.52 -4.57 -15.47
CA PHE A 32 16.93 -5.83 -15.05
C PHE A 32 17.82 -7.03 -15.42
N THR A 33 18.26 -7.13 -16.69
CA THR A 33 19.15 -8.20 -17.13
C THR A 33 20.45 -8.24 -16.33
N LYS A 34 21.08 -7.09 -16.08
CA LYS A 34 22.32 -7.03 -15.27
C LYS A 34 22.10 -7.56 -13.85
N HIS A 35 21.04 -7.13 -13.17
CA HIS A 35 20.76 -7.54 -11.80
C HIS A 35 20.34 -9.01 -11.70
N MET A 36 19.58 -9.53 -12.68
CA MET A 36 19.24 -10.96 -12.72
C MET A 36 20.49 -11.84 -12.91
N PHE A 37 21.41 -11.45 -13.79
CA PHE A 37 22.67 -12.17 -13.96
C PHE A 37 23.54 -12.09 -12.71
N ALA A 38 23.62 -10.92 -12.08
CA ALA A 38 24.35 -10.75 -10.82
C ALA A 38 23.80 -11.68 -9.73
N PHE A 39 22.48 -11.74 -9.55
CA PHE A 39 21.82 -12.65 -8.61
C PHE A 39 22.17 -14.11 -8.89
N ILE A 40 22.04 -14.56 -10.15
CA ILE A 40 22.37 -15.95 -10.54
C ILE A 40 23.84 -16.28 -10.26
N ASN A 41 24.77 -15.35 -10.55
CA ASN A 41 26.20 -15.57 -10.31
C ASN A 41 26.56 -15.57 -8.82
N GLU A 42 25.82 -14.81 -8.01
CA GLU A 42 26.00 -14.76 -6.56
C GLU A 42 25.56 -16.06 -5.90
N VAL A 43 24.32 -16.49 -6.17
CA VAL A 43 23.71 -17.64 -5.48
C VAL A 43 24.05 -18.97 -6.13
N LYS A 44 24.45 -18.97 -7.41
CA LYS A 44 24.79 -20.15 -8.22
C LYS A 44 23.73 -21.26 -8.09
N PRO A 45 22.46 -20.96 -8.44
CA PRO A 45 21.36 -21.88 -8.18
C PRO A 45 21.54 -23.17 -8.98
N THR A 46 21.15 -24.28 -8.39
CA THR A 46 20.98 -25.56 -9.07
C THR A 46 19.83 -25.48 -10.08
N GLU A 47 19.78 -26.44 -11.00
CA GLU A 47 18.67 -26.55 -11.96
C GLU A 47 17.33 -26.79 -11.25
N ASP A 48 17.33 -27.52 -10.14
CA ASP A 48 16.16 -27.78 -9.31
C ASP A 48 15.66 -26.50 -8.62
N GLU A 49 16.56 -25.68 -8.06
CA GLU A 49 16.20 -24.38 -7.46
C GLU A 49 15.68 -23.41 -8.52
N TRP A 50 16.29 -23.37 -9.70
CA TRP A 50 15.80 -22.58 -10.82
C TRP A 50 14.39 -23.02 -11.23
N MET A 51 14.16 -24.33 -11.38
CA MET A 51 12.84 -24.86 -11.74
C MET A 51 11.80 -24.56 -10.66
N ALA A 52 12.16 -24.64 -9.38
CA ALA A 52 11.28 -24.25 -8.28
C ALA A 52 10.89 -22.76 -8.37
N GLY A 53 11.83 -21.87 -8.71
CA GLY A 53 11.55 -20.46 -8.97
C GLY A 53 10.59 -20.24 -10.15
N ILE A 54 10.77 -20.99 -11.25
CA ILE A 54 9.84 -20.94 -12.41
C ILE A 54 8.44 -21.42 -12.02
N GLN A 55 8.34 -22.49 -11.25
CA GLN A 55 7.05 -23.01 -10.75
C GLN A 55 6.37 -22.00 -9.83
N PHE A 56 7.12 -21.39 -8.90
CA PHE A 56 6.61 -20.32 -8.04
C PHE A 56 6.00 -19.17 -8.87
N LEU A 57 6.76 -18.61 -9.82
CA LEU A 57 6.27 -17.52 -10.68
C LEU A 57 5.05 -17.93 -11.51
N THR A 58 5.03 -19.17 -12.00
CA THR A 58 3.90 -19.73 -12.76
C THR A 58 2.64 -19.81 -11.89
N GLU A 59 2.76 -20.29 -10.66
CA GLU A 59 1.64 -20.38 -9.74
C GLU A 59 1.17 -19.01 -9.26
N THR A 60 2.08 -18.07 -9.02
CA THR A 60 1.75 -16.67 -8.70
C THR A 60 0.89 -16.07 -9.80
N GLY A 61 1.26 -16.26 -11.07
CA GLY A 61 0.45 -15.82 -12.20
C GLY A 61 -0.92 -16.50 -12.29
N LYS A 62 -1.01 -17.81 -12.02
CA LYS A 62 -2.28 -18.56 -12.01
C LYS A 62 -3.22 -18.15 -10.88
N MET A 63 -2.68 -17.60 -9.80
CA MET A 63 -3.45 -17.14 -8.64
C MET A 63 -4.00 -15.72 -8.84
N CYS A 64 -3.53 -14.99 -9.86
CA CYS A 64 -4.08 -13.68 -10.19
C CYS A 64 -5.42 -13.80 -10.94
N ASP A 65 -6.41 -13.03 -10.52
CA ASP A 65 -7.71 -12.88 -11.17
C ASP A 65 -8.22 -11.42 -11.09
N GLY A 66 -9.53 -11.20 -11.30
CA GLY A 66 -10.12 -9.86 -11.24
C GLY A 66 -10.18 -9.24 -9.84
N ALA A 67 -10.12 -10.05 -8.78
CA ALA A 67 -10.18 -9.62 -7.39
C ALA A 67 -8.84 -9.82 -6.65
N ARG A 68 -7.99 -10.76 -7.11
CA ARG A 68 -6.70 -11.10 -6.50
C ARG A 68 -5.54 -10.76 -7.43
N GLN A 69 -4.54 -10.06 -6.90
CA GLN A 69 -3.28 -9.74 -7.59
C GLN A 69 -2.08 -10.30 -6.82
N GLU A 70 -1.83 -11.60 -6.96
CA GLU A 70 -0.75 -12.29 -6.24
C GLU A 70 0.66 -11.75 -6.61
N PHE A 71 0.85 -11.22 -7.83
CA PHE A 71 2.10 -10.53 -8.20
C PHE A 71 2.30 -9.20 -7.47
N ILE A 72 1.22 -8.46 -7.17
CA ILE A 72 1.30 -7.26 -6.33
C ILE A 72 1.65 -7.69 -4.90
N LEU A 73 0.98 -8.71 -4.37
CA LEU A 73 1.31 -9.24 -3.04
C LEU A 73 2.76 -9.76 -2.95
N PHE A 74 3.28 -10.39 -4.00
CA PHE A 74 4.68 -10.76 -4.09
C PHE A 74 5.61 -9.53 -4.03
N SER A 75 5.28 -8.46 -4.77
CA SER A 75 6.01 -7.18 -4.69
C SER A 75 5.96 -6.56 -3.29
N ASP A 76 4.78 -6.54 -2.67
CA ASP A 76 4.53 -5.98 -1.34
C ASP A 76 5.36 -6.70 -0.28
N THR A 77 5.31 -8.04 -0.27
CA THR A 77 5.99 -8.86 0.73
C THR A 77 7.51 -8.88 0.58
N PHE A 78 8.05 -8.39 -0.55
CA PHE A 78 9.49 -8.15 -0.73
C PHE A 78 9.90 -6.68 -0.49
N GLY A 79 8.96 -5.82 -0.10
CA GLY A 79 9.20 -4.38 0.10
C GLY A 79 9.43 -3.60 -1.19
N ILE A 80 9.20 -4.22 -2.35
CA ILE A 80 9.40 -3.59 -3.66
C ILE A 80 8.38 -2.47 -3.87
N SER A 81 7.11 -2.70 -3.50
CA SER A 81 6.06 -1.70 -3.66
C SER A 81 6.33 -0.44 -2.83
N MET A 82 6.79 -0.60 -1.59
CA MET A 82 7.18 0.52 -0.73
C MET A 82 8.44 1.24 -1.24
N LEU A 83 9.39 0.51 -1.82
CA LEU A 83 10.56 1.14 -2.44
C LEU A 83 10.17 1.95 -3.69
N VAL A 84 9.24 1.45 -4.50
CA VAL A 84 8.69 2.18 -5.64
C VAL A 84 7.93 3.43 -5.17
N ASP A 85 7.10 3.31 -4.13
CA ASP A 85 6.43 4.46 -3.51
C ASP A 85 7.44 5.52 -3.08
N HIS A 86 8.45 5.13 -2.29
CA HIS A 86 9.47 6.03 -1.79
C HIS A 86 10.23 6.80 -2.89
N HIS A 87 10.47 6.18 -4.04
CA HIS A 87 11.16 6.84 -5.17
C HIS A 87 10.30 7.83 -5.96
N ASN A 88 8.98 7.67 -5.92
CA ASN A 88 8.06 8.50 -6.71
C ASN A 88 7.33 9.54 -5.85
N HIS A 89 7.33 9.36 -4.53
CA HIS A 89 6.61 10.21 -3.59
C HIS A 89 7.56 10.67 -2.48
N HIS A 90 8.22 11.79 -2.74
CA HIS A 90 9.05 12.46 -1.75
C HIS A 90 8.24 13.54 -1.06
N ALA A 91 7.73 13.24 0.14
CA ALA A 91 7.04 14.23 0.96
C ALA A 91 8.00 15.37 1.30
N GLN A 92 7.64 16.59 0.87
CA GLN A 92 8.33 17.79 1.31
C GLN A 92 8.04 18.05 2.80
N LYS A 93 8.80 18.94 3.43
CA LYS A 93 8.56 19.32 4.82
C LYS A 93 7.12 19.83 4.96
N GLY A 94 6.35 19.23 5.85
CA GLY A 94 4.95 19.59 6.09
C GLY A 94 3.94 18.77 5.27
N ALA A 95 4.37 18.04 4.24
CA ALA A 95 3.51 17.11 3.52
C ALA A 95 3.43 15.75 4.24
N THR A 96 2.28 15.09 4.15
CA THR A 96 2.10 13.74 4.70
C THR A 96 2.86 12.73 3.86
N GLU A 97 3.50 11.77 4.51
CA GLU A 97 4.17 10.68 3.81
C GLU A 97 3.15 9.77 3.11
N SER A 98 3.46 9.37 1.87
CA SER A 98 2.66 8.40 1.15
C SER A 98 2.84 6.98 1.72
N SER A 99 1.97 6.07 1.33
CA SER A 99 2.17 4.62 1.51
C SER A 99 1.47 3.89 0.37
N VAL A 100 1.66 2.57 0.27
CA VAL A 100 1.02 1.75 -0.76
C VAL A 100 -0.51 1.86 -0.70
N LEU A 101 -1.15 1.94 -1.88
CA LEU A 101 -2.61 1.93 -2.01
C LEU A 101 -3.23 0.61 -1.48
N GLY A 102 -2.52 -0.50 -1.69
CA GLY A 102 -3.07 -1.83 -1.49
C GLY A 102 -4.10 -2.21 -2.56
N PRO A 103 -4.54 -3.48 -2.59
CA PRO A 103 -5.40 -3.99 -3.67
C PRO A 103 -6.90 -3.75 -3.46
N PHE A 104 -7.29 -3.12 -2.34
CA PHE A 104 -8.70 -3.09 -1.90
C PHE A 104 -9.41 -1.74 -2.04
N TYR A 105 -8.76 -0.75 -2.66
CA TYR A 105 -9.44 0.49 -3.00
C TYR A 105 -10.49 0.25 -4.09
N ARG A 106 -11.73 0.71 -3.83
CA ARG A 106 -12.84 0.68 -4.78
C ARG A 106 -13.37 2.11 -4.99
N PRO A 107 -13.28 2.67 -6.22
CA PRO A 107 -13.79 4.00 -6.50
C PRO A 107 -15.33 4.05 -6.42
N GLY A 108 -15.86 5.25 -6.21
CA GLY A 108 -17.31 5.50 -6.19
C GLY A 108 -17.97 5.26 -4.83
N ALA A 109 -17.21 5.35 -3.74
CA ALA A 109 -17.76 5.34 -2.39
C ALA A 109 -18.72 6.53 -2.17
N PRO A 110 -19.75 6.40 -1.31
CA PRO A 110 -20.68 7.49 -1.02
C PRO A 110 -19.99 8.70 -0.39
N GLU A 111 -20.50 9.89 -0.70
CA GLU A 111 -20.10 11.12 -0.01
C GLU A 111 -20.83 11.24 1.33
N TYR A 112 -20.11 11.62 2.38
CA TYR A 112 -20.63 11.82 3.74
C TYR A 112 -20.36 13.25 4.22
N ALA A 113 -21.27 13.79 5.02
CA ALA A 113 -21.02 15.04 5.72
C ALA A 113 -20.01 14.84 6.87
N ASN A 114 -19.26 15.88 7.21
CA ASN A 114 -18.36 15.83 8.37
C ASN A 114 -19.10 15.36 9.63
N GLY A 115 -18.54 14.35 10.29
CA GLY A 115 -19.11 13.74 11.49
C GLY A 115 -20.18 12.67 11.22
N GLU A 116 -20.49 12.32 9.97
CA GLU A 116 -21.26 11.10 9.65
C GLU A 116 -20.36 9.86 9.70
N SER A 117 -20.98 8.68 9.86
CA SER A 117 -20.27 7.41 10.03
C SER A 117 -20.17 6.63 8.72
N ILE A 118 -18.96 6.18 8.36
CA ILE A 118 -18.76 5.20 7.29
C ILE A 118 -19.05 3.75 7.73
N CYS A 119 -19.11 3.48 9.04
CA CYS A 119 -19.51 2.18 9.57
C CYS A 119 -21.04 2.01 9.43
N GLN A 120 -21.47 1.09 8.56
CA GLN A 120 -22.88 0.86 8.22
C GLN A 120 -23.51 -0.28 9.00
N ASP A 121 -22.71 -1.21 9.54
CA ASP A 121 -23.17 -2.37 10.31
C ASP A 121 -23.14 -2.15 11.84
N GLY A 122 -22.47 -1.08 12.30
CA GLY A 122 -22.33 -0.74 13.72
C GLY A 122 -21.40 -1.67 14.50
N ALA A 123 -20.59 -2.50 13.82
CA ALA A 123 -19.68 -3.45 14.45
C ALA A 123 -18.28 -2.86 14.65
N GLY A 124 -17.75 -2.99 15.87
CA GLY A 124 -16.41 -2.50 16.25
C GLY A 124 -16.45 -1.46 17.36
N GLU A 125 -15.28 -1.06 17.86
CA GLU A 125 -15.14 0.03 18.82
C GLU A 125 -15.27 1.37 18.07
N PRO A 126 -16.22 2.26 18.42
CA PRO A 126 -16.36 3.54 17.74
C PRO A 126 -15.07 4.38 17.77
N ALA A 127 -14.74 4.99 16.64
CA ALA A 127 -13.59 5.85 16.51
C ALA A 127 -13.92 7.11 15.71
N VAL A 128 -13.26 8.22 16.05
CA VAL A 128 -13.33 9.47 15.30
C VAL A 128 -11.95 9.92 14.89
N ILE A 129 -11.73 10.14 13.60
CA ILE A 129 -10.49 10.71 13.07
C ILE A 129 -10.80 12.11 12.56
N ALA A 130 -10.13 13.11 13.12
CA ALA A 130 -10.37 14.50 12.79
C ALA A 130 -9.06 15.29 12.71
N GLY A 131 -9.10 16.37 11.95
CA GLY A 131 -7.96 17.27 11.80
C GLY A 131 -8.20 18.25 10.66
N GLN A 132 -7.11 18.75 10.09
CA GLN A 132 -7.11 19.66 8.96
C GLN A 132 -6.37 19.06 7.76
N VAL A 133 -6.79 19.45 6.56
CA VAL A 133 -5.94 19.35 5.37
C VAL A 133 -5.29 20.71 5.14
N THR A 134 -3.96 20.75 5.04
CA THR A 134 -3.19 21.98 4.83
C THR A 134 -2.22 21.85 3.66
N ASP A 135 -1.71 22.98 3.17
CA ASP A 135 -0.52 22.99 2.33
C ASP A 135 0.76 22.81 3.15
N ALA A 136 1.92 22.80 2.48
CA ALA A 136 3.24 22.65 3.11
C ALA A 136 3.60 23.80 4.06
N GLU A 137 2.94 24.96 3.92
CA GLU A 137 3.08 26.13 4.78
C GLU A 137 2.13 26.12 5.98
N GLY A 138 1.20 25.15 6.05
CA GLY A 138 0.19 25.03 7.11
C GLY A 138 -1.07 25.84 6.86
N THR A 139 -1.27 26.35 5.64
CA THR A 139 -2.51 27.04 5.24
C THR A 139 -3.61 26.01 5.05
N PRO A 140 -4.79 26.17 5.68
CA PRO A 140 -5.89 25.23 5.49
C PRO A 140 -6.41 25.19 4.04
N ILE A 141 -6.69 24.00 3.55
CA ILE A 141 -7.23 23.75 2.21
C ILE A 141 -8.71 23.38 2.33
N ALA A 142 -9.57 24.33 1.98
CA ALA A 142 -11.01 24.11 1.89
C ALA A 142 -11.39 23.31 0.65
N GLY A 143 -12.38 22.42 0.77
CA GLY A 143 -12.86 21.62 -0.36
C GLY A 143 -11.94 20.45 -0.76
N ALA A 144 -10.91 20.14 0.03
CA ALA A 144 -10.11 18.93 -0.16
C ALA A 144 -10.97 17.68 0.07
N LYS A 145 -10.76 16.64 -0.75
CA LYS A 145 -11.45 15.35 -0.63
C LYS A 145 -10.60 14.34 0.12
N LEU A 146 -11.26 13.56 0.99
CA LEU A 146 -10.67 12.42 1.69
C LEU A 146 -11.47 11.16 1.33
N ASP A 147 -10.93 10.32 0.45
CA ASP A 147 -11.43 8.97 0.24
C ASP A 147 -10.87 8.07 1.34
N VAL A 148 -11.73 7.39 2.08
CA VAL A 148 -11.38 6.62 3.27
C VAL A 148 -11.87 5.19 3.11
N TRP A 149 -11.05 4.19 3.47
CA TRP A 149 -11.48 2.80 3.55
C TRP A 149 -10.67 2.01 4.60
N GLN A 150 -11.30 1.00 5.19
CA GLN A 150 -10.66 0.08 6.14
C GLN A 150 -11.35 -1.30 6.14
N THR A 151 -10.77 -2.25 6.87
CA THR A 151 -11.40 -3.53 7.17
C THR A 151 -12.52 -3.37 8.20
N ALA A 152 -13.51 -4.27 8.14
CA ALA A 152 -14.44 -4.49 9.25
C ALA A 152 -13.74 -5.10 10.47
N ALA A 153 -14.43 -5.18 11.61
CA ALA A 153 -13.93 -5.83 12.82
C ALA A 153 -13.54 -7.31 12.61
N SER A 154 -13.98 -7.93 11.51
CA SER A 154 -13.56 -9.27 11.07
C SER A 154 -12.17 -9.30 10.41
N GLY A 155 -11.56 -8.15 10.11
CA GLY A 155 -10.32 -8.04 9.35
C GLY A 155 -10.51 -8.14 7.83
N ILE A 156 -11.74 -8.03 7.31
CA ILE A 156 -12.06 -8.22 5.90
C ILE A 156 -12.63 -6.92 5.31
N TYR A 157 -12.11 -6.48 4.15
CA TYR A 157 -12.68 -5.35 3.41
C TYR A 157 -13.99 -5.76 2.72
N GLN A 158 -14.93 -4.81 2.58
CA GLN A 158 -16.21 -5.02 1.90
C GLN A 158 -16.05 -5.62 0.49
N VAL A 159 -15.01 -5.22 -0.26
CA VAL A 159 -14.75 -5.74 -1.62
C VAL A 159 -14.43 -7.23 -1.66
N GLN A 160 -14.04 -7.82 -0.52
CA GLN A 160 -13.76 -9.25 -0.37
C GLN A 160 -14.96 -10.02 0.18
N ASP A 161 -15.93 -9.34 0.80
CA ASP A 161 -17.06 -9.95 1.50
C ASP A 161 -18.37 -9.24 1.15
N ALA A 162 -19.06 -9.81 0.16
CA ALA A 162 -20.36 -9.32 -0.31
C ALA A 162 -21.49 -9.44 0.72
N SER A 163 -21.27 -10.07 1.88
CA SER A 163 -22.26 -10.12 2.96
C SER A 163 -22.29 -8.83 3.80
N GLN A 164 -21.22 -8.03 3.76
CA GLN A 164 -21.20 -6.70 4.35
C GLN A 164 -22.08 -5.73 3.55
N PRO A 165 -22.63 -4.67 4.19
CA PRO A 165 -23.31 -3.59 3.48
C PRO A 165 -22.44 -3.04 2.33
N ASP A 166 -23.04 -2.66 1.20
CA ASP A 166 -22.27 -2.09 0.09
C ASP A 166 -21.54 -0.83 0.54
N PHE A 167 -20.25 -0.73 0.24
CA PHE A 167 -19.34 0.31 0.75
C PHE A 167 -19.29 0.46 2.29
N ASN A 168 -19.56 -0.61 3.06
CA ASN A 168 -19.27 -0.60 4.50
C ASN A 168 -17.83 -0.15 4.75
N LEU A 169 -17.66 0.78 5.69
CA LEU A 169 -16.37 1.34 6.09
C LEU A 169 -15.58 1.96 4.93
N CYS A 170 -16.30 2.45 3.90
CA CYS A 170 -15.76 3.23 2.80
C CYS A 170 -16.57 4.53 2.66
N GLY A 171 -15.90 5.66 2.39
CA GLY A 171 -16.60 6.92 2.18
C GLY A 171 -15.70 8.05 1.70
N VAL A 172 -16.32 9.10 1.19
CA VAL A 172 -15.63 10.32 0.77
C VAL A 172 -16.10 11.49 1.62
N TYR A 173 -15.17 12.23 2.21
CA TYR A 173 -15.44 13.46 2.95
C TYR A 173 -14.87 14.66 2.21
N THR A 174 -15.41 15.84 2.48
CA THR A 174 -14.90 17.11 1.95
C THR A 174 -14.62 18.06 3.11
N THR A 175 -13.43 18.69 3.10
CA THR A 175 -13.05 19.63 4.15
C THR A 175 -13.92 20.89 4.13
N ASP A 176 -14.15 21.46 5.31
CA ASP A 176 -14.86 22.73 5.45
C ASP A 176 -14.01 23.96 5.06
N GLY A 177 -14.55 25.17 5.28
CA GLY A 177 -13.87 26.43 4.95
C GLY A 177 -12.56 26.67 5.71
N ASP A 178 -12.35 25.99 6.83
CA ASP A 178 -11.11 26.04 7.64
C ASP A 178 -10.26 24.78 7.41
N GLY A 179 -10.50 24.05 6.31
CA GLY A 179 -9.79 22.83 5.94
C GLY A 179 -10.05 21.65 6.86
N ARG A 180 -11.08 21.69 7.73
CA ARG A 180 -11.31 20.64 8.73
C ARG A 180 -12.13 19.49 8.18
N PHE A 181 -11.84 18.29 8.68
CA PHE A 181 -12.63 17.09 8.45
C PHE A 181 -12.94 16.35 9.76
N GLU A 182 -14.01 15.56 9.76
CA GLU A 182 -14.29 14.60 10.83
C GLU A 182 -14.87 13.31 10.23
N VAL A 183 -14.13 12.21 10.33
CA VAL A 183 -14.55 10.87 9.90
C VAL A 183 -14.96 10.08 11.13
N LYS A 184 -16.22 9.64 11.20
CA LYS A 184 -16.65 8.65 12.20
C LYS A 184 -16.57 7.25 11.60
N THR A 185 -15.96 6.35 12.33
CA THR A 185 -15.70 4.97 11.91
C THR A 185 -15.58 4.08 13.15
N VAL A 186 -14.89 2.95 13.04
CA VAL A 186 -14.47 2.10 14.15
C VAL A 186 -12.96 1.93 14.15
N LYS A 187 -12.38 1.70 15.34
CA LYS A 187 -10.94 1.45 15.49
C LYS A 187 -10.55 0.25 14.61
N PRO A 188 -9.55 0.38 13.74
CA PRO A 188 -9.15 -0.70 12.84
C PRO A 188 -8.57 -1.88 13.63
N VAL A 189 -8.54 -3.05 13.00
CA VAL A 189 -7.94 -4.28 13.53
C VAL A 189 -6.86 -4.79 12.59
N SER A 190 -5.84 -5.46 13.13
CA SER A 190 -4.85 -6.15 12.31
C SER A 190 -5.49 -7.32 11.57
N TYR A 191 -4.97 -7.62 10.40
CA TYR A 191 -5.50 -8.69 9.55
C TYR A 191 -4.38 -9.31 8.71
N PRO A 192 -4.49 -10.60 8.36
CA PRO A 192 -3.55 -11.24 7.45
C PRO A 192 -3.83 -10.83 6.00
N VAL A 193 -2.76 -10.62 5.23
CA VAL A 193 -2.86 -10.68 3.75
C VAL A 193 -3.23 -12.11 3.32
N PRO A 194 -3.77 -12.32 2.11
CA PRO A 194 -4.04 -13.67 1.60
C PRO A 194 -2.78 -14.56 1.65
N ASP A 195 -2.84 -15.67 2.36
CA ASP A 195 -1.70 -16.58 2.61
C ASP A 195 -1.92 -18.02 2.12
N ASP A 196 -3.03 -18.26 1.44
CA ASP A 196 -3.40 -19.53 0.79
C ASP A 196 -2.67 -19.75 -0.56
N GLY A 197 -1.92 -18.75 -1.03
CA GLY A 197 -1.21 -18.75 -2.30
C GLY A 197 0.30 -19.01 -2.21
N PRO A 198 1.01 -18.94 -3.35
CA PRO A 198 2.47 -19.07 -3.39
C PRO A 198 3.19 -18.10 -2.44
N VAL A 199 2.71 -16.85 -2.33
CA VAL A 199 3.33 -15.87 -1.44
C VAL A 199 3.21 -16.31 0.02
N GLY A 200 2.04 -16.76 0.45
CA GLY A 200 1.85 -17.29 1.80
C GLY A 200 2.73 -18.51 2.11
N ARG A 201 2.90 -19.43 1.14
CA ARG A 201 3.86 -20.54 1.30
C ARG A 201 5.29 -20.05 1.46
N LEU A 202 5.68 -19.01 0.74
CA LEU A 202 7.02 -18.41 0.86
C LEU A 202 7.21 -17.69 2.21
N LEU A 203 6.20 -16.97 2.69
CA LEU A 203 6.21 -16.38 4.04
C LEU A 203 6.41 -17.46 5.09
N ASN A 204 5.62 -18.53 5.03
CA ASN A 204 5.73 -19.68 5.94
C ASN A 204 7.13 -20.34 5.87
N ALA A 205 7.66 -20.56 4.66
CA ALA A 205 8.98 -21.14 4.46
C ALA A 205 10.13 -20.27 5.01
N THR A 206 9.89 -18.96 5.14
CA THR A 206 10.86 -17.99 5.69
C THR A 206 10.57 -17.61 7.14
N GLY A 207 9.58 -18.24 7.79
CA GLY A 207 9.22 -17.96 9.18
C GLY A 207 8.57 -16.59 9.40
N ARG A 208 8.01 -15.98 8.34
CA ARG A 208 7.31 -14.69 8.39
C ARG A 208 5.81 -14.89 8.57
N HIS A 209 5.18 -14.00 9.33
CA HIS A 209 3.71 -13.95 9.44
C HIS A 209 3.08 -13.20 8.26
N ALA A 210 1.77 -13.36 8.07
CA ALA A 210 0.98 -12.67 7.04
C ALA A 210 0.31 -11.37 7.52
N PHE A 211 0.43 -11.01 8.79
CA PHE A 211 -0.30 -9.88 9.37
C PHE A 211 0.21 -8.50 8.95
N ARG A 212 -0.75 -7.61 8.71
CA ARG A 212 -0.58 -6.17 8.69
C ARG A 212 -1.10 -5.59 10.01
N PRO A 213 -0.44 -4.56 10.59
CA PRO A 213 -0.96 -3.86 11.75
C PRO A 213 -2.28 -3.17 11.44
N ALA A 214 -3.11 -2.94 12.45
CA ALA A 214 -4.37 -2.21 12.30
C ALA A 214 -4.15 -0.81 11.70
N HIS A 215 -4.84 -0.53 10.60
CA HIS A 215 -4.76 0.75 9.91
C HIS A 215 -6.05 1.11 9.16
N ILE A 216 -6.15 2.39 8.82
CA ILE A 216 -7.16 2.96 7.93
C ILE A 216 -6.46 3.66 6.77
N HIS A 217 -7.01 3.54 5.58
CA HIS A 217 -6.43 4.16 4.39
C HIS A 217 -7.07 5.50 4.07
N PHE A 218 -6.28 6.36 3.42
CA PHE A 218 -6.71 7.65 2.89
C PHE A 218 -6.16 7.87 1.47
N ILE A 219 -6.97 8.45 0.60
CA ILE A 219 -6.50 9.28 -0.51
C ILE A 219 -6.95 10.70 -0.21
N VAL A 220 -6.01 11.61 0.00
CA VAL A 220 -6.31 13.02 0.22
C VAL A 220 -5.93 13.81 -1.02
N SER A 221 -6.85 14.62 -1.54
CA SER A 221 -6.67 15.35 -2.79
C SER A 221 -7.32 16.72 -2.76
N ALA A 222 -6.76 17.68 -3.50
CA ALA A 222 -7.31 19.01 -3.69
C ALA A 222 -6.85 19.59 -5.02
N ASP A 223 -7.63 20.50 -5.60
CA ASP A 223 -7.27 21.18 -6.84
C ASP A 223 -5.96 21.97 -6.67
N GLY A 224 -4.99 21.73 -7.57
CA GLY A 224 -3.67 22.37 -7.53
C GLY A 224 -2.63 21.66 -6.67
N TYR A 225 -2.97 20.53 -6.06
CA TYR A 225 -2.09 19.74 -5.20
C TYR A 225 -1.90 18.32 -5.74
N GLU A 226 -0.76 17.70 -5.42
CA GLU A 226 -0.55 16.27 -5.67
C GLU A 226 -1.37 15.45 -4.67
N PRO A 227 -2.22 14.50 -5.12
CA PRO A 227 -2.90 13.59 -4.22
C PRO A 227 -1.92 12.73 -3.42
N VAL A 228 -2.19 12.54 -2.14
CA VAL A 228 -1.43 11.61 -1.29
C VAL A 228 -2.26 10.37 -1.00
N VAL A 229 -1.74 9.21 -1.36
CA VAL A 229 -2.23 7.90 -0.91
C VAL A 229 -1.46 7.56 0.36
N THR A 230 -2.15 7.33 1.48
CA THR A 230 -1.48 7.06 2.76
C THR A 230 -2.35 6.18 3.67
N GLN A 231 -1.81 5.86 4.85
CA GLN A 231 -2.44 5.01 5.86
C GLN A 231 -2.14 5.59 7.24
N LEU A 232 -3.06 5.45 8.20
CA LEU A 232 -2.79 5.74 9.61
C LEU A 232 -2.85 4.44 10.41
N PHE A 233 -1.78 4.15 11.17
CA PHE A 233 -1.62 2.93 11.96
C PHE A 233 -1.84 3.22 13.44
N THR A 234 -2.50 2.32 14.17
CA THR A 234 -2.66 2.48 15.62
C THR A 234 -1.35 2.16 16.34
N ASP A 235 -0.97 2.96 17.35
CA ASP A 235 0.30 2.86 18.08
C ASP A 235 0.39 1.67 19.05
N ASP A 236 -0.73 0.98 19.28
CA ASP A 236 -0.86 -0.15 20.20
C ASP A 236 -0.96 -1.52 19.50
N ASP A 237 -0.66 -1.61 18.20
CA ASP A 237 -0.70 -2.88 17.46
C ASP A 237 0.63 -3.67 17.54
N ASP A 238 0.52 -4.96 17.84
CA ASP A 238 1.66 -5.88 17.99
C ASP A 238 2.49 -6.05 16.69
N TYR A 239 1.92 -5.76 15.52
CA TYR A 239 2.56 -5.92 14.21
C TYR A 239 3.18 -4.64 13.65
N LEU A 240 3.20 -3.52 14.39
CA LEU A 240 3.77 -2.25 13.90
C LEU A 240 5.21 -2.38 13.40
N GLN A 241 6.03 -3.16 14.12
CA GLN A 241 7.45 -3.33 13.81
C GLN A 241 7.71 -4.50 12.84
N SER A 242 6.66 -5.16 12.37
CA SER A 242 6.76 -6.35 11.55
C SER A 242 5.72 -6.45 10.44
N ASP A 243 5.14 -5.32 10.00
CA ASP A 243 4.18 -5.28 8.88
C ASP A 243 4.71 -6.08 7.69
N VAL A 244 3.94 -7.09 7.27
CA VAL A 244 4.35 -8.02 6.22
C VAL A 244 4.66 -7.32 4.88
N VAL A 245 4.09 -6.12 4.66
CA VAL A 245 4.30 -5.32 3.45
C VAL A 245 5.16 -4.07 3.67
N PHE A 246 5.74 -3.90 4.87
CA PHE A 246 6.64 -2.78 5.21
C PHE A 246 5.99 -1.38 5.06
N GLY A 247 4.68 -1.27 5.27
CA GLY A 247 3.92 -0.04 5.00
C GLY A 247 4.00 1.03 6.11
N VAL A 248 4.48 0.66 7.30
CA VAL A 248 4.53 1.53 8.47
C VAL A 248 5.65 2.56 8.34
N LYS A 249 5.33 3.82 8.61
CA LYS A 249 6.26 4.94 8.78
C LYS A 249 5.94 5.64 10.10
N ASP A 250 6.94 6.08 10.85
CA ASP A 250 6.74 6.65 12.19
C ASP A 250 5.77 7.85 12.20
N SER A 251 5.77 8.67 11.15
CA SER A 251 4.88 9.84 11.00
C SER A 251 3.41 9.47 10.75
N LEU A 252 3.14 8.20 10.45
CA LEU A 252 1.83 7.64 10.14
C LEU A 252 1.27 6.81 11.30
N VAL A 253 2.02 6.67 12.39
CA VAL A 253 1.56 6.00 13.61
C VAL A 253 0.82 7.02 14.49
N VAL A 254 -0.42 6.70 14.87
CA VAL A 254 -1.32 7.57 15.61
C VAL A 254 -1.84 6.90 16.87
N HIS A 255 -2.04 7.70 17.92
CA HIS A 255 -2.65 7.25 19.16
C HIS A 255 -4.16 7.42 19.10
N TYR A 256 -4.90 6.38 19.52
CA TYR A 256 -6.35 6.41 19.65
C TYR A 256 -6.73 6.72 21.11
N ASP A 257 -6.92 8.01 21.41
CA ASP A 257 -7.26 8.50 22.75
C ASP A 257 -8.70 8.11 23.14
N PRO A 258 -8.94 7.45 24.29
CA PRO A 258 -10.30 7.17 24.76
C PRO A 258 -11.11 8.46 25.02
N ASP A 259 -12.33 8.56 24.50
CA ASP A 259 -13.19 9.75 24.62
C ASP A 259 -14.49 9.53 25.41
N GLY A 260 -14.65 8.34 26.00
CA GLY A 260 -15.83 7.93 26.77
C GLY A 260 -16.96 7.32 25.93
N ASN A 261 -16.97 7.53 24.61
CA ASN A 261 -17.91 6.91 23.66
C ASN A 261 -17.19 6.01 22.64
N GLY A 262 -15.87 5.87 22.77
CA GLY A 262 -14.99 5.14 21.89
C GLY A 262 -13.59 5.74 22.00
N CYS A 263 -12.98 6.02 20.86
CA CYS A 263 -11.67 6.66 20.78
C CYS A 263 -11.60 7.77 19.72
N ARG A 264 -10.62 8.65 19.85
CA ARG A 264 -10.40 9.77 18.95
C ARG A 264 -8.94 9.85 18.52
N VAL A 265 -8.73 10.20 17.26
CA VAL A 265 -7.43 10.52 16.67
C VAL A 265 -7.47 11.95 16.18
N SER A 266 -6.42 12.72 16.48
CA SER A 266 -6.14 14.01 15.86
C SER A 266 -5.00 13.86 14.86
N TYR A 267 -5.25 14.08 13.57
CA TYR A 267 -4.22 13.98 12.53
C TYR A 267 -4.46 15.00 11.42
N ASP A 268 -3.44 15.78 11.09
CA ASP A 268 -3.48 16.75 10.01
C ASP A 268 -2.77 16.19 8.76
N PHE A 269 -3.43 16.33 7.61
CA PHE A 269 -2.87 15.93 6.32
C PHE A 269 -2.25 17.14 5.63
N GLY A 270 -0.99 17.02 5.21
CA GLY A 270 -0.31 18.02 4.41
C GLY A 270 -0.24 17.61 2.95
N LEU A 271 -0.68 18.49 2.05
CA LEU A 271 -0.56 18.32 0.59
C LEU A 271 0.54 19.22 0.02
N GLN A 272 1.24 18.72 -0.98
CA GLN A 272 2.23 19.49 -1.74
C GLN A 272 1.66 19.96 -3.08
N PRO A 273 2.07 21.13 -3.61
CA PRO A 273 1.59 21.62 -4.90
C PRO A 273 1.89 20.65 -6.04
N ALA A 274 0.96 20.56 -7.01
CA ALA A 274 1.19 19.81 -8.24
C ALA A 274 2.28 20.48 -9.11
N ALA A 275 3.15 19.66 -9.71
CA ALA A 275 4.22 20.08 -10.61
C ALA A 275 3.74 20.65 -11.96
#